data_AF-A0A916ER77-F1
#
_entry.id   AF-A0A916ER77-F1
#
_cell.length_a   1.000
_cell.length_b   1.000
_cell.length_c   1.000
_cell.angle_alpha   90.00
_cell.angle_beta   90.00
_cell.angle_gamma   90.00
#
_symmetry.space_group_name_H-M   'P 1'
#
loop_
_entity.id
_entity.type
_entity.pdbx_description
1 polymer ?
#
loop_
_entity_poly.entity_id
_entity_poly.type
_entity_poly.pdbx_seq_one_letter_code
_entity_poly.pdbx_strand_id
1 'polypeptide(L)'
;MAGAWRFTVGASLAPTLGITKAPMASSTRQFQPEHYSSALDLWRKTPGVGLSAADERSEIERFLNRNPGLSFVATGDREEVIGTILCGHDGRRGLIHHLVVDTSHRRAGLATALLNSSRRELAALGIEKAHLLVFKSNVGGHAFWRKVAAERTEMGLFSVSTSDA
;
A
#
# COMPACT_ATOMS: atom_id res chain seq x y z
N MET A 1 -17.83 -70.38 -28.96
CA MET A 1 -18.53 -69.08 -28.87
C MET A 1 -18.69 -68.73 -27.40
N ALA A 2 -18.27 -67.51 -27.03
CA ALA A 2 -18.49 -66.76 -25.77
C ALA A 2 -17.17 -66.14 -25.30
N GLY A 3 -16.90 -64.94 -25.80
CA GLY A 3 -15.75 -64.12 -25.39
C GLY A 3 -16.08 -63.38 -24.10
N ALA A 4 -15.21 -63.49 -23.10
CA ALA A 4 -15.25 -62.72 -21.87
C ALA A 4 -14.39 -61.45 -22.04
N TRP A 5 -15.03 -60.30 -22.20
CA TRP A 5 -14.37 -59.01 -22.23
C TRP A 5 -14.11 -58.55 -20.79
N ARG A 6 -12.84 -58.47 -20.40
CA ARG A 6 -12.42 -57.82 -19.15
C ARG A 6 -12.31 -56.31 -19.39
N PHE A 7 -13.21 -55.53 -18.81
CA PHE A 7 -13.06 -54.10 -18.66
C PHE A 7 -12.18 -53.81 -17.45
N THR A 8 -10.95 -53.38 -17.67
CA THR A 8 -10.11 -52.79 -16.62
C THR A 8 -10.47 -51.31 -16.54
N VAL A 9 -11.08 -50.90 -15.44
CA VAL A 9 -11.41 -49.48 -15.17
C VAL A 9 -10.10 -48.72 -14.96
N GLY A 10 -9.90 -47.67 -15.76
CA GLY A 10 -8.72 -46.83 -15.73
C GLY A 10 -8.50 -46.15 -14.38
N ALA A 11 -7.23 -46.08 -13.97
CA ALA A 11 -6.80 -45.38 -12.78
C ALA A 11 -7.23 -43.90 -12.83
N SER A 12 -7.99 -43.49 -11.82
CA SER A 12 -8.37 -42.11 -11.59
C SER A 12 -7.13 -41.28 -11.27
N LEU A 13 -6.76 -40.36 -12.17
CA LEU A 13 -5.82 -39.29 -11.88
C LEU A 13 -6.53 -38.29 -10.95
N ALA A 14 -6.25 -38.37 -9.65
CA ALA A 14 -6.61 -37.31 -8.73
C ALA A 14 -5.90 -36.02 -9.16
N PRO A 15 -6.61 -34.88 -9.30
CA PRO A 15 -5.94 -33.62 -9.54
C PRO A 15 -5.12 -33.28 -8.31
N THR A 16 -3.81 -33.08 -8.51
CA THR A 16 -2.93 -32.48 -7.51
C THR A 16 -3.53 -31.14 -7.17
N LEU A 17 -4.23 -31.05 -6.03
CA LEU A 17 -4.67 -29.81 -5.44
C LEU A 17 -3.40 -28.98 -5.22
N GLY A 18 -3.16 -28.04 -6.13
CA GLY A 18 -2.19 -26.98 -5.92
C GLY A 18 -2.54 -26.35 -4.58
N ILE A 19 -1.58 -26.34 -3.68
CA ILE A 19 -1.70 -25.63 -2.40
C ILE A 19 -1.87 -24.16 -2.77
N THR A 20 -3.12 -23.71 -2.89
CA THR A 20 -3.44 -22.29 -2.79
C THR A 20 -3.09 -21.92 -1.36
N LYS A 21 -1.95 -21.25 -1.19
CA LYS A 21 -1.58 -20.62 0.07
C LYS A 21 -2.78 -19.74 0.46
N ALA A 22 -3.50 -20.14 1.52
CA ALA A 22 -4.53 -19.31 2.12
C ALA A 22 -3.93 -17.90 2.35
N PRO A 23 -4.68 -16.81 2.13
CA PRO A 23 -4.15 -15.48 2.40
C PRO A 23 -3.86 -15.39 3.90
N MET A 24 -2.59 -15.57 4.27
CA MET A 24 -2.12 -15.41 5.64
C MET A 24 -2.32 -13.95 6.05
N ALA A 25 -2.82 -13.76 7.26
CA ALA A 25 -3.26 -12.47 7.78
C ALA A 25 -2.12 -11.45 7.68
N SER A 26 -2.23 -10.54 6.73
CA SER A 26 -1.32 -9.40 6.64
C SER A 26 -1.73 -8.38 7.70
N SER A 27 -0.89 -8.23 8.72
CA SER A 27 -1.09 -7.22 9.76
C SER A 27 -0.51 -5.87 9.30
N THR A 28 -1.23 -4.80 9.62
CA THR A 28 -0.72 -3.44 9.52
C THR A 28 -0.22 -2.99 10.88
N ARG A 29 0.98 -2.41 10.92
CA ARG A 29 1.58 -1.86 12.15
C ARG A 29 2.03 -0.42 11.92
N GLN A 30 2.25 0.33 12.98
CA GLN A 30 2.72 1.72 12.86
C GLN A 30 4.07 1.77 12.13
N PHE A 31 4.25 2.77 11.27
CA PHE A 31 5.53 3.06 10.64
C PHE A 31 6.48 3.64 11.71
N GLN A 32 7.63 3.01 11.88
CA GLN A 32 8.68 3.41 12.81
C GLN A 32 9.98 3.65 12.02
N PRO A 33 10.94 4.45 12.54
CA PRO A 33 12.22 4.74 11.88
C PRO A 33 12.99 3.50 11.40
N GLU A 34 12.85 2.36 12.06
CA GLU A 34 13.52 1.11 11.73
C GLU A 34 13.00 0.52 10.40
N HIS A 35 11.74 0.81 10.04
CA HIS A 35 11.15 0.35 8.78
C HIS A 35 11.66 1.13 7.55
N TYR A 36 12.36 2.25 7.74
CA TYR A 36 12.75 3.14 6.64
C TYR A 36 13.51 2.42 5.54
N SER A 37 14.51 1.61 5.86
CA SER A 37 15.34 0.96 4.85
C SER A 37 14.51 0.03 3.94
N SER A 38 13.64 -0.80 4.54
CA SER A 38 12.75 -1.69 3.79
C SER A 38 11.67 -0.93 3.01
N ALA A 39 11.16 0.17 3.57
CA ALA A 39 10.21 1.04 2.87
C ALA A 39 10.86 1.70 1.64
N LEU A 40 12.09 2.22 1.79
CA LEU A 40 12.84 2.81 0.69
C LEU A 40 13.11 1.80 -0.42
N ASP A 41 13.49 0.57 -0.08
CA ASP A 41 13.68 -0.51 -1.06
C ASP A 41 12.37 -0.84 -1.80
N LEU A 42 11.25 -0.89 -1.08
CA LEU A 42 9.92 -1.06 -1.67
C LEU A 42 9.57 0.08 -2.63
N TRP A 43 9.85 1.33 -2.25
CA TRP A 43 9.56 2.49 -3.08
C TRP A 43 10.41 2.48 -4.35
N ARG A 44 11.73 2.26 -4.22
CA ARG A 44 12.68 2.21 -5.35
C ARG A 44 12.31 1.15 -6.39
N LYS A 45 11.88 -0.03 -5.95
CA LYS A 45 11.52 -1.13 -6.86
C LYS A 45 10.11 -1.02 -7.45
N THR A 46 9.28 -0.07 -6.98
CA THR A 46 7.89 0.05 -7.42
C THR A 46 7.72 1.10 -8.51
N PRO A 47 7.32 0.71 -9.75
CA PRO A 47 7.06 1.69 -10.81
C PRO A 47 5.96 2.68 -10.45
N GLY A 48 6.16 3.95 -10.83
CA GLY A 48 5.19 5.03 -10.59
C GLY A 48 5.28 5.70 -9.21
N VAL A 49 6.26 5.31 -8.39
CA VAL A 49 6.67 6.03 -7.18
C VAL A 49 7.79 7.00 -7.55
N GLY A 50 7.61 8.28 -7.23
CA GLY A 50 8.65 9.29 -7.37
C GLY A 50 9.31 9.53 -6.02
N LEU A 51 10.64 9.60 -6.02
CA LEU A 51 11.43 9.91 -4.84
C LEU A 51 12.12 11.26 -5.02
N SER A 52 12.35 11.95 -3.91
CA SER A 52 12.95 13.28 -3.81
C SER A 52 13.78 13.40 -2.53
N ALA A 53 14.39 14.57 -2.30
CA ALA A 53 15.08 14.87 -1.05
C ALA A 53 14.18 14.77 0.19
N ALA A 54 12.85 14.93 0.04
CA ALA A 54 11.89 14.76 1.13
C ALA A 54 11.75 13.30 1.61
N ASP A 55 12.34 12.34 0.87
CA ASP A 55 12.28 10.91 1.17
C ASP A 55 13.59 10.37 1.77
N GLU A 56 14.51 11.26 2.12
CA GLU A 56 15.71 10.93 2.90
C GLU A 56 15.34 10.51 4.33
N ARG A 57 16.19 9.69 4.97
CA ARG A 57 15.93 9.10 6.28
C ARG A 57 15.55 10.16 7.33
N SER A 58 16.33 11.23 7.42
CA SER A 58 16.11 12.31 8.38
C SER A 58 14.77 13.01 8.16
N GLU A 59 14.35 13.18 6.91
CA GLU A 59 13.07 13.82 6.57
C GLU A 59 11.88 12.92 6.88
N ILE A 60 11.99 11.62 6.59
CA ILE A 60 10.95 10.65 6.97
C ILE A 60 10.84 10.56 8.51
N GLU A 61 11.96 10.47 9.23
CA GLU A 61 11.95 10.44 10.70
C GLU A 61 11.35 11.73 11.28
N ARG A 62 11.71 12.90 10.75
CA ARG A 62 11.09 14.18 11.11
C ARG A 62 9.58 14.18 10.86
N PHE A 63 9.15 13.65 9.72
CA PHE A 63 7.72 13.55 9.37
C PHE A 63 6.97 12.62 10.32
N LEU A 64 7.53 11.46 10.66
CA LEU A 64 6.94 10.50 11.61
C LEU A 64 6.82 11.10 13.01
N ASN A 65 7.87 11.80 13.47
CA ASN A 65 7.87 12.47 14.78
C ASN A 65 6.85 13.61 14.85
N ARG A 66 6.65 14.36 13.76
CA ARG A 66 5.60 15.40 13.65
C ARG A 66 4.20 14.80 13.67
N ASN A 67 4.03 13.57 13.17
CA ASN A 67 2.75 12.92 12.90
C ASN A 67 2.67 11.52 13.56
N PRO A 68 2.78 11.43 14.90
CA PRO A 68 2.85 10.15 15.60
C PRO A 68 1.56 9.35 15.39
N GLY A 69 1.70 8.05 15.10
CA GLY A 69 0.57 7.13 14.97
C GLY A 69 -0.20 7.19 13.65
N LEU A 70 0.12 8.12 12.73
CA LEU A 70 -0.66 8.30 11.50
C LEU A 70 -0.17 7.46 10.30
N SER A 71 1.10 7.06 10.33
CA SER A 71 1.74 6.30 9.26
C SER A 71 1.81 4.81 9.60
N PHE A 72 1.67 3.95 8.60
CA PHE A 72 1.61 2.49 8.79
C PHE A 72 2.44 1.74 7.75
N VAL A 73 2.87 0.54 8.11
CA VAL A 73 3.44 -0.46 7.21
C VAL A 73 2.61 -1.74 7.26
N ALA A 74 2.58 -2.47 6.16
CA ALA A 74 2.10 -3.84 6.10
C ALA A 74 3.31 -4.75 6.00
N THR A 75 3.32 -5.82 6.80
CA THR A 75 4.42 -6.78 6.81
C THR A 75 4.01 -8.15 6.30
N GLY A 76 4.94 -8.80 5.60
CA GLY A 76 4.82 -10.19 5.17
C GLY A 76 5.18 -11.15 6.31
N ASP A 77 5.17 -12.45 5.98
CA ASP A 77 5.40 -13.54 6.94
C ASP A 77 6.80 -13.51 7.56
N ARG A 78 7.77 -12.85 6.91
CA ARG A 78 9.16 -12.74 7.39
C ARG A 78 9.47 -11.34 7.91
N GLU A 79 8.45 -10.62 8.37
CA GLU A 79 8.52 -9.24 8.87
C GLU A 79 8.98 -8.20 7.83
N GLU A 80 9.08 -8.58 6.56
CA GLU A 80 9.48 -7.67 5.50
C GLU A 80 8.36 -6.68 5.19
N VAL A 81 8.71 -5.42 4.93
CA VAL A 81 7.74 -4.39 4.55
C VAL A 81 7.25 -4.67 3.13
N ILE A 82 6.00 -5.10 3.01
CA ILE A 82 5.30 -5.36 1.74
C ILE A 82 4.31 -4.26 1.37
N GLY A 83 4.08 -3.29 2.27
CA GLY A 83 3.29 -2.12 1.98
C GLY A 83 3.57 -0.97 2.95
N THR A 84 3.35 0.25 2.50
CA THR A 84 3.56 1.47 3.27
C THR A 84 2.41 2.43 3.06
N ILE A 85 2.16 3.29 4.05
CA ILE A 85 1.45 4.55 3.91
C ILE A 85 2.11 5.56 4.84
N LEU A 86 2.46 6.72 4.30
CA LEU A 86 2.85 7.88 5.09
C LEU A 86 1.66 8.83 5.15
N CYS A 87 1.27 9.21 6.35
CA CYS A 87 0.16 10.13 6.56
C CYS A 87 0.48 11.11 7.68
N GLY A 88 0.08 12.36 7.49
CA GLY A 88 0.25 13.44 8.44
C GLY A 88 -0.80 14.52 8.24
N HIS A 89 -0.80 15.55 9.09
CA HIS A 89 -1.72 16.68 8.98
C HIS A 89 -1.10 17.99 9.46
N ASP A 90 -1.71 19.10 9.05
CA ASP A 90 -1.36 20.47 9.49
C ASP A 90 -2.29 21.01 10.60
N GLY A 91 -3.24 20.19 11.06
CA GLY A 91 -4.30 20.56 12.00
C GLY A 91 -5.64 20.89 11.34
N ARG A 92 -5.68 21.01 10.01
CA ARG A 92 -6.88 21.31 9.21
C ARG A 92 -7.16 20.23 8.17
N ARG A 93 -6.12 19.71 7.51
CA ARG A 93 -6.21 18.67 6.47
C ARG A 93 -5.11 17.64 6.66
N GLY A 94 -5.43 16.39 6.33
CA GLY A 94 -4.44 15.34 6.19
C GLY A 94 -3.77 15.40 4.82
N LEU A 95 -2.54 14.89 4.73
CA LEU A 95 -1.86 14.57 3.48
C LEU A 95 -1.42 13.10 3.51
N ILE A 96 -1.61 12.40 2.39
CA ILE A 96 -1.20 11.01 2.22
C ILE A 96 -0.09 10.95 1.18
N HIS A 97 1.01 10.30 1.55
CA HIS A 97 2.17 10.02 0.73
C HIS A 97 2.43 8.51 0.70
N HIS A 98 3.12 8.05 -0.35
CA HIS A 98 3.72 6.72 -0.42
C HIS A 98 2.80 5.56 0.04
N LEU A 99 1.52 5.60 -0.37
CA LEU A 99 0.67 4.42 -0.32
C LEU A 99 1.13 3.44 -1.39
N VAL A 100 1.99 2.52 -1.00
CA VAL A 100 2.66 1.57 -1.89
C VAL A 100 2.40 0.16 -1.38
N VAL A 101 2.11 -0.76 -2.29
CA VAL A 101 2.02 -2.19 -2.01
C VAL A 101 2.87 -2.93 -3.03
N ASP A 102 3.70 -3.84 -2.53
CA ASP A 102 4.55 -4.73 -3.31
C ASP A 102 3.72 -5.42 -4.39
N THR A 103 4.24 -5.44 -5.63
CA THR A 103 3.52 -5.91 -6.81
C THR A 103 3.01 -7.35 -6.66
N SER A 104 3.77 -8.22 -5.98
CA SER A 104 3.40 -9.61 -5.74
C SER A 104 2.34 -9.79 -4.65
N HIS A 105 2.05 -8.75 -3.87
CA HIS A 105 1.08 -8.75 -2.77
C HIS A 105 -0.15 -7.86 -3.06
N ARG A 106 -0.30 -7.40 -4.30
CA ARG A 106 -1.47 -6.59 -4.71
C ARG A 106 -2.74 -7.43 -4.77
N ARG A 107 -3.88 -6.74 -4.77
CA ARG A 107 -5.24 -7.33 -4.79
C ARG A 107 -5.62 -8.14 -3.54
N ALA A 108 -4.79 -8.13 -2.51
CA ALA A 108 -5.08 -8.72 -1.20
C ALA A 108 -5.70 -7.73 -0.18
N GLY A 109 -6.17 -6.55 -0.61
CA GLY A 109 -6.78 -5.56 0.27
C GLY A 109 -5.82 -4.70 1.12
N LEU A 110 -4.51 -4.94 1.03
CA LEU A 110 -3.46 -4.24 1.79
C LEU A 110 -3.53 -2.71 1.72
N ALA A 111 -3.65 -2.16 0.51
CA ALA A 111 -3.72 -0.71 0.33
C ALA A 111 -4.94 -0.09 1.04
N THR A 112 -6.07 -0.81 1.03
CA THR A 112 -7.29 -0.40 1.73
C THR A 112 -7.11 -0.49 3.24
N ALA A 113 -6.47 -1.55 3.75
CA ALA A 113 -6.18 -1.71 5.18
C ALA A 113 -5.26 -0.61 5.72
N LEU A 114 -4.19 -0.29 4.97
CA LEU A 114 -3.27 0.81 5.28
C LEU A 114 -4.00 2.16 5.30
N LEU A 115 -4.77 2.45 4.25
CA LEU A 115 -5.56 3.68 4.15
C LEU A 115 -6.56 3.83 5.30
N ASN A 116 -7.28 2.75 5.63
CA ASN A 116 -8.27 2.78 6.72
C ASN A 116 -7.63 3.00 8.08
N SER A 117 -6.42 2.47 8.31
CA SER A 117 -5.66 2.72 9.53
C SER A 117 -5.34 4.20 9.68
N SER A 118 -4.73 4.83 8.67
CA SER A 118 -4.46 6.28 8.71
C SER A 118 -5.72 7.13 8.82
N ARG A 119 -6.81 6.78 8.11
CA ARG A 119 -8.08 7.52 8.17
C ARG A 119 -8.70 7.48 9.56
N ARG A 120 -8.65 6.34 10.24
CA ARG A 120 -9.17 6.20 11.60
C ARG A 120 -8.44 7.14 12.55
N GLU A 121 -7.12 7.16 12.49
CA GLU A 121 -6.32 8.02 13.39
C GLU A 121 -6.48 9.51 13.05
N LEU A 122 -6.56 9.88 11.77
CA LEU A 122 -6.90 11.26 11.36
C LEU A 122 -8.27 11.69 11.91
N ALA A 123 -9.29 10.82 11.80
CA ALA A 123 -10.63 11.11 12.30
C ALA A 123 -10.66 11.26 13.83
N ALA A 124 -9.88 10.44 14.56
CA ALA A 124 -9.73 10.54 16.00
C ALA A 124 -9.12 11.89 16.44
N LEU A 125 -8.28 12.49 15.59
CA LEU A 125 -7.72 13.84 15.79
C LEU A 125 -8.63 14.97 15.28
N GLY A 126 -9.86 14.67 14.83
CA GLY A 126 -10.79 15.66 14.28
C GLY A 126 -10.44 16.14 12.86
N ILE A 127 -9.56 15.45 12.15
CA ILE A 127 -9.18 15.79 10.78
C ILE A 127 -10.14 15.12 9.79
N GLU A 128 -11.11 15.90 9.30
CA GLU A 128 -12.21 15.36 8.49
C GLU A 128 -11.82 14.96 7.06
N LYS A 129 -10.73 15.51 6.51
CA LYS A 129 -10.38 15.34 5.10
C LYS A 129 -8.87 15.28 4.90
N ALA A 130 -8.45 14.33 4.07
CA ALA A 130 -7.08 14.22 3.59
C ALA A 130 -6.99 14.39 2.07
N HIS A 131 -5.83 14.84 1.61
CA HIS A 131 -5.49 14.99 0.21
C HIS A 131 -4.27 14.14 -0.14
N LEU A 132 -4.11 13.88 -1.44
CA LEU A 132 -3.03 13.06 -1.97
C LEU A 132 -2.75 13.50 -3.40
N LEU A 133 -1.54 13.18 -3.87
CA LEU A 133 -1.08 13.53 -5.18
C LEU A 133 -0.63 12.27 -5.90
N VAL A 134 -1.03 12.13 -7.16
CA VAL A 134 -0.69 10.99 -8.01
C VAL A 134 -0.12 11.55 -9.31
N PHE A 135 1.01 11.01 -9.75
CA PHE A 135 1.52 11.33 -11.09
C PHE A 135 0.47 10.95 -12.13
N LYS A 136 0.20 11.85 -13.08
CA LYS A 136 -0.77 11.62 -14.16
C LYS A 136 -0.51 10.32 -14.94
N SER A 137 0.75 9.92 -15.06
CA SER A 137 1.18 8.69 -15.73
C SER A 137 0.95 7.42 -14.91
N ASN A 138 0.64 7.52 -13.62
CA ASN A 138 0.43 6.37 -12.74
C ASN A 138 -1.01 5.84 -12.84
N VAL A 139 -1.31 5.19 -13.98
CA VAL A 139 -2.62 4.62 -14.31
C VAL A 139 -3.13 3.68 -13.21
N GLY A 140 -2.26 2.84 -12.65
CA GLY A 140 -2.62 1.90 -11.58
C GLY A 140 -3.03 2.61 -10.28
N GLY A 141 -2.29 3.65 -9.89
CA GLY A 141 -2.63 4.50 -8.74
C GLY A 141 -3.97 5.21 -8.92
N HIS A 142 -4.19 5.85 -10.08
CA HIS A 142 -5.48 6.48 -10.40
C HIS A 142 -6.65 5.49 -10.32
N ALA A 143 -6.48 4.27 -10.85
CA ALA A 143 -7.52 3.24 -10.82
C ALA A 143 -7.85 2.78 -9.38
N PHE A 144 -6.89 2.79 -8.46
CA PHE A 144 -7.15 2.55 -7.04
C PHE A 144 -7.88 3.73 -6.41
N TRP A 145 -7.35 4.95 -6.53
CA TRP A 145 -7.89 6.12 -5.84
C TRP A 145 -9.30 6.48 -6.27
N ARG A 146 -9.66 6.32 -7.55
CA ARG A 146 -11.04 6.55 -8.03
C ARG A 146 -12.09 5.63 -7.39
N LYS A 147 -11.67 4.51 -6.80
CA LYS A 147 -12.59 3.60 -6.08
C LYS A 147 -12.84 4.01 -4.64
N VAL A 148 -11.92 4.77 -4.03
CA VAL A 148 -11.91 5.03 -2.58
C VAL A 148 -11.88 6.52 -2.22
N ALA A 149 -11.73 7.39 -3.20
CA ALA A 149 -11.66 8.84 -3.04
C ALA A 149 -12.31 9.56 -4.23
N ALA A 150 -12.75 10.79 -4.00
CA ALA A 150 -13.22 11.68 -5.05
C ALA A 150 -12.04 12.44 -5.69
N GLU A 151 -11.89 12.33 -7.00
CA GLU A 151 -10.98 13.14 -7.78
C GLU A 151 -11.49 14.59 -7.83
N ARG A 152 -10.61 15.57 -7.60
CA ARG A 152 -10.94 17.00 -7.55
C ARG A 152 -10.50 17.69 -8.84
N THR A 153 -11.30 17.55 -9.89
CA THR A 153 -10.97 18.03 -11.24
C THR A 153 -11.08 19.54 -11.40
N GLU A 154 -11.77 20.21 -10.47
CA GLU A 154 -11.95 21.65 -10.43
C GLU A 154 -10.77 22.40 -9.79
N MET A 155 -9.81 21.68 -9.19
CA MET A 155 -8.67 22.26 -8.50
C MET A 155 -7.36 22.00 -9.28
N GLY A 156 -6.52 23.02 -9.37
CA GLY A 156 -5.14 22.88 -9.85
C GLY A 156 -4.17 22.54 -8.72
N LEU A 157 -3.14 21.75 -9.04
CA LEU A 157 -1.99 21.58 -8.16
C LEU A 157 -0.95 22.65 -8.47
N PHE A 158 -0.60 23.45 -7.47
CA PHE A 158 0.48 24.42 -7.54
C PHE A 158 1.48 24.16 -6.42
N SER A 159 2.75 24.26 -6.73
CA SER A 159 3.84 24.22 -5.75
C SER A 159 4.54 25.56 -5.77
N VAL A 160 4.73 26.14 -4.59
CA VAL A 160 5.58 27.31 -4.37
C VAL A 160 6.72 26.83 -3.50
N SER A 161 7.94 27.24 -3.82
CA SER A 161 9.08 26.87 -2.99
C SER A 161 9.03 27.68 -1.70
N THR A 162 9.27 27.01 -0.57
CA THR A 162 9.29 27.65 0.76
C THR A 162 10.67 28.20 1.11
N SER A 163 11.61 28.02 0.21
CA SER A 163 12.96 28.56 0.23
C SER A 163 13.15 29.28 -1.10
N ASP A 164 12.64 30.50 -1.21
CA ASP A 164 12.79 31.34 -2.38
C ASP A 164 13.76 32.49 -2.10
N ALA A 165 14.55 32.84 -3.13
CA ALA A 165 15.55 33.91 -3.24
C ALA A 165 17.01 33.52 -2.98
#